data_AF-A0A0V0SCK2-F1
#
_entry.id   AF-A0A0V0SCK2-F1
#
_cell.length_a   1.000
_cell.length_b   1.000
_cell.length_c   1.000
_cell.angle_alpha   90.00
_cell.angle_beta   90.00
_cell.angle_gamma   90.00
#
_symmetry.space_group_name_H-M   'P 1'
#
loop_
_entity.id
_entity.type
_entity.pdbx_description
1 polymer ?
#
loop_
_entity_poly.entity_id
_entity_poly.type
_entity_poly.pdbx_seq_one_letter_code
_entity_poly.pdbx_strand_id
1 'polypeptide(L)'
;MAEKTDHNFFVNEVPAKRTLRQVKIPPGYVQYCGLCKGKIFGLQAVLDNGKFYHQCCMICNNCTQPVNTEYRTVGNARYCSFCYSDMYLPLCAKCDLPVKFEEGVLIYGCLHHKFCIQCEICKDTIHTSFHNINDMYFCLECYENRENSKTDDDDSPDPENF
;
A
#
# COMPACT_ATOMS: atom_id res chain seq x y z
N MET A 1 -12.76 -10.90 31.72
CA MET A 1 -12.44 -9.46 31.83
C MET A 1 -11.23 -9.25 30.95
N ALA A 2 -11.43 -8.84 29.68
CA ALA A 2 -10.33 -8.60 28.75
C ALA A 2 -10.00 -7.11 28.77
N GLU A 3 -8.76 -6.82 29.15
CA GLU A 3 -8.21 -5.50 29.34
C GLU A 3 -8.05 -4.79 27.99
N LYS A 4 -8.50 -3.54 27.92
CA LYS A 4 -8.29 -2.65 26.79
C LYS A 4 -6.82 -2.24 26.79
N THR A 5 -6.02 -2.81 25.89
CA THR A 5 -4.70 -2.24 25.59
C THR A 5 -4.89 -1.11 24.59
N ASP A 6 -4.51 0.09 25.00
CA ASP A 6 -4.43 1.29 24.19
C ASP A 6 -3.57 1.02 22.94
N HIS A 7 -4.22 0.93 21.77
CA HIS A 7 -3.53 0.85 20.48
C HIS A 7 -3.07 2.24 20.08
N ASN A 8 -2.12 2.75 20.86
CA ASN A 8 -1.30 3.87 20.49
C ASN A 8 -0.46 3.40 19.28
N PHE A 9 -0.97 3.62 18.07
CA PHE A 9 -0.23 3.46 16.82
C PHE A 9 0.90 4.48 16.82
N PHE A 10 1.97 4.18 17.56
CA PHE A 10 3.26 4.78 17.33
C PHE A 10 3.60 4.51 15.87
N VAL A 11 3.58 5.58 15.09
CA VAL A 11 4.22 5.68 13.78
C VAL A 11 5.66 5.21 13.92
N ASN A 12 5.87 3.90 13.80
CA ASN A 12 7.18 3.35 13.53
C ASN A 12 7.62 4.00 12.22
N GLU A 13 8.66 4.82 12.30
CA GLU A 13 9.24 5.56 11.18
C GLU A 13 9.32 4.63 9.96
N VAL A 14 8.53 4.93 8.92
CA VAL A 14 8.58 4.16 7.68
C VAL A 14 10.00 4.30 7.15
N PRO A 15 10.77 3.20 7.01
CA PRO A 15 12.13 3.29 6.55
C PRO A 15 12.18 4.02 5.21
N ALA A 16 13.06 5.03 5.15
CA ALA A 16 13.21 5.86 3.96
C ALA A 16 13.41 4.96 2.73
N LYS A 17 12.57 5.20 1.72
CA LYS A 17 12.65 4.56 0.41
C LYS A 17 13.99 4.97 -0.22
N ARG A 18 14.84 3.99 -0.54
CA ARG A 18 16.15 4.23 -1.15
C ARG A 18 16.13 3.88 -2.62
N THR A 19 16.80 4.68 -3.45
CA THR A 19 16.89 4.46 -4.90
C THR A 19 18.31 4.08 -5.29
N LEU A 20 18.44 2.99 -6.03
CA LEU A 20 19.71 2.44 -6.49
C LEU A 20 20.02 2.94 -7.89
N ARG A 21 21.27 3.35 -8.11
CA ARG A 21 21.75 3.73 -9.44
C ARG A 21 22.86 2.79 -9.87
N GLN A 22 22.69 2.13 -11.01
CA GLN A 22 23.80 1.42 -11.65
C GLN A 22 24.79 2.45 -12.20
N VAL A 23 26.07 2.27 -11.88
CA VAL A 23 27.14 3.17 -12.29
C VAL A 23 28.29 2.37 -12.89
N LYS A 24 28.99 3.01 -13.83
CA LYS A 24 30.23 2.45 -14.37
C LYS A 24 31.42 2.94 -13.56
N ILE A 25 32.32 2.03 -13.18
CA ILE A 25 33.58 2.40 -12.53
C ILE A 25 34.62 2.67 -13.64
N PRO A 26 35.27 3.86 -13.67
CA PRO A 26 36.29 4.14 -14.67
C PRO A 26 37.50 3.20 -14.53
N PRO A 27 38.15 2.82 -15.65
CA PRO A 27 39.37 2.00 -15.60
C PRO A 27 40.45 2.64 -14.72
N GLY A 28 41.14 1.82 -13.92
CA GLY A 28 42.20 2.28 -13.01
C GLY A 28 41.72 2.75 -11.63
N TYR A 29 40.41 2.87 -11.41
CA TYR A 29 39.86 3.21 -10.10
C TYR A 29 39.44 1.95 -9.33
N VAL A 30 39.69 1.96 -8.02
CA VAL A 30 39.28 0.88 -7.12
C VAL A 30 38.18 1.39 -6.20
N GLN A 31 37.05 0.70 -6.18
CA GLN A 31 35.98 0.93 -5.23
C GLN A 31 35.81 -0.27 -4.29
N TYR A 32 35.28 -0.01 -3.11
CA TYR A 32 35.04 -1.02 -2.08
C TYR A 32 33.55 -1.08 -1.75
N CYS A 33 33.05 -2.30 -1.57
CA CYS A 33 31.67 -2.53 -1.25
C CYS A 33 31.36 -2.07 0.18
N GLY A 34 30.37 -1.20 0.33
CA GLY A 34 29.92 -0.70 1.63
C GLY A 34 29.41 -1.80 2.58
N LEU A 35 28.97 -2.95 2.03
CA LEU A 35 28.45 -4.10 2.75
C LEU A 35 29.54 -5.11 3.12
N CYS A 36 30.11 -5.83 2.14
CA CYS A 36 31.06 -6.90 2.42
C CYS A 36 32.50 -6.42 2.64
N LYS A 37 32.77 -5.12 2.47
CA LYS A 37 34.11 -4.49 2.53
C LYS A 37 35.11 -4.99 1.48
N GLY A 38 34.73 -5.96 0.66
CA GLY A 38 35.53 -6.47 -0.45
C GLY A 38 35.66 -5.45 -1.57
N LYS A 39 36.73 -5.60 -2.35
CA LYS A 39 37.00 -4.82 -3.56
C LYS A 39 35.95 -5.12 -4.64
N ILE A 40 35.47 -4.10 -5.32
CA ILE A 40 34.57 -4.23 -6.47
C ILE A 40 35.44 -4.41 -7.72
N PHE A 41 35.50 -5.64 -8.21
CA PHE A 41 36.16 -5.98 -9.46
C PHE A 41 35.14 -5.88 -10.59
N GLY A 42 35.28 -4.87 -11.45
CA GLY A 42 34.41 -4.73 -12.62
C GLY A 42 34.14 -3.28 -13.00
N LEU A 43 33.58 -3.11 -14.20
CA LEU A 43 33.15 -1.81 -14.71
C LEU A 43 31.76 -1.41 -14.21
N GLN A 44 31.09 -2.19 -13.36
CA GLN A 44 29.75 -1.91 -12.88
C GLN A 44 29.66 -2.04 -11.35
N ALA A 45 28.94 -1.10 -10.74
CA ALA A 45 28.61 -1.11 -9.32
C ALA A 45 27.23 -0.50 -9.10
N VAL A 46 26.69 -0.72 -7.90
CA VAL A 46 25.48 -0.06 -7.43
C VAL A 46 25.91 1.10 -6.53
N LEU A 47 25.41 2.31 -6.81
CA LEU A 47 25.59 3.50 -5.98
C LEU A 47 24.33 3.73 -5.14
N ASP A 48 24.52 3.89 -3.83
CA ASP A 48 23.47 4.26 -2.88
C ASP A 48 24.04 5.19 -1.81
N ASN A 49 23.44 6.37 -1.63
CA ASN A 49 23.88 7.42 -0.71
C ASN A 49 25.41 7.65 -0.70
N GLY A 50 26.02 7.72 -1.88
CA GLY A 50 27.46 7.98 -2.05
C GLY A 50 28.38 6.79 -1.79
N LYS A 51 27.84 5.60 -1.50
CA LYS A 51 28.61 4.36 -1.31
C LYS A 51 28.40 3.39 -2.46
N PHE A 52 29.46 2.66 -2.80
CA PHE A 52 29.44 1.64 -3.83
C PHE A 52 29.16 0.26 -3.23
N TYR A 53 28.44 -0.57 -3.96
CA TYR A 53 28.09 -1.92 -3.58
C TYR A 53 28.21 -2.87 -4.78
N HIS A 54 28.55 -4.13 -4.52
CA HIS A 54 28.37 -5.16 -5.53
C HIS A 54 26.88 -5.36 -5.81
N GLN A 55 26.56 -5.67 -7.06
CA GLN A 55 25.18 -6.04 -7.44
C GLN A 55 24.69 -7.27 -6.66
N CYS A 56 25.55 -8.25 -6.42
CA CYS A 56 25.23 -9.43 -5.61
C CYS A 56 25.10 -9.15 -4.10
N CYS A 57 25.66 -8.04 -3.60
CA CYS A 57 25.46 -7.63 -2.20
C CYS A 57 24.15 -6.85 -2.01
N MET A 58 23.63 -6.24 -3.08
CA MET A 58 22.36 -5.51 -3.07
C MET A 58 21.21 -6.43 -3.47
N ILE A 59 20.91 -7.40 -2.60
CA ILE A 59 19.81 -8.36 -2.77
C ILE A 59 18.76 -8.21 -1.67
N CYS A 60 17.53 -8.64 -1.97
CA CYS A 60 16.46 -8.76 -0.99
C CYS A 60 16.75 -9.89 0.00
N ASN A 61 16.64 -9.63 1.29
CA ASN A 61 16.84 -10.61 2.35
C ASN A 61 15.72 -11.65 2.44
N ASN A 62 14.56 -11.41 1.82
CA ASN A 62 13.46 -12.38 1.76
C ASN A 62 13.55 -13.26 0.50
N CYS A 63 13.44 -12.66 -0.69
CA CYS A 63 13.38 -13.42 -1.95
C CYS A 63 14.75 -13.64 -2.63
N THR A 64 15.84 -13.10 -2.07
CA THR A 64 17.23 -13.19 -2.59
C THR A 64 17.47 -12.57 -3.99
N GLN A 65 16.43 -12.00 -4.60
CA GLN A 65 16.54 -11.32 -5.90
C GLN A 65 17.30 -9.99 -5.76
N PRO A 66 18.03 -9.55 -6.80
CA PRO A 66 18.66 -8.22 -6.84
C PRO A 66 17.63 -7.11 -6.66
N VAL A 67 17.93 -6.15 -5.78
CA VAL A 67 17.18 -4.89 -5.74
C VAL A 67 17.79 -3.94 -6.76
N ASN A 68 17.03 -3.61 -7.80
CA ASN A 68 17.54 -2.89 -8.97
C ASN A 68 17.20 -1.40 -8.93
N THR A 69 16.03 -1.06 -8.41
CA THR A 69 15.50 0.31 -8.46
C THR A 69 15.38 0.88 -7.06
N GLU A 70 14.63 0.19 -6.20
CA GLU A 70 14.27 0.71 -4.89
C GLU A 70 14.23 -0.39 -3.86
N TYR A 71 14.57 -0.04 -2.62
CA TYR A 71 14.55 -0.96 -1.50
C TYR A 71 14.26 -0.23 -0.19
N ARG A 72 13.91 -1.00 0.83
CA ARG A 72 13.70 -0.52 2.20
C ARG A 72 14.54 -1.34 3.18
N THR A 73 14.92 -0.72 4.28
CA THR A 73 15.74 -1.35 5.32
C THR A 73 14.93 -1.54 6.58
N VAL A 74 14.88 -2.76 7.11
CA VAL A 74 14.33 -3.04 8.44
C VAL A 74 15.48 -3.60 9.28
N GLY A 75 15.94 -2.81 10.26
CA GLY A 75 17.22 -3.07 10.92
C GLY A 75 18.38 -3.10 9.90
N ASN A 76 19.09 -4.24 9.84
CA ASN A 76 20.21 -4.46 8.90
C ASN A 76 19.81 -5.24 7.63
N ALA A 77 18.53 -5.62 7.50
CA ALA A 77 18.02 -6.36 6.36
C ALA A 77 17.42 -5.42 5.30
N ARG A 78 17.61 -5.77 4.03
CA ARG A 78 17.14 -5.01 2.86
C ARG A 78 16.04 -5.80 2.17
N TYR A 79 14.93 -5.15 1.84
CA TYR A 79 13.80 -5.78 1.17
C TYR A 79 13.47 -5.05 -0.12
N CYS A 80 13.16 -5.80 -1.17
CA CYS A 80 12.55 -5.22 -2.36
C CYS A 80 11.16 -4.67 -2.02
N SER A 81 10.65 -3.76 -2.86
CA SER A 81 9.35 -3.12 -2.63
C SER A 81 8.20 -4.12 -2.43
N PHE A 82 8.21 -5.25 -3.15
CA PHE A 82 7.20 -6.30 -3.02
C PHE A 82 7.28 -6.99 -1.66
N CYS A 83 8.40 -7.61 -1.31
CA CYS A 83 8.55 -8.31 -0.03
C CYS A 83 8.39 -7.38 1.17
N TYR A 84 8.82 -6.13 1.08
CA TYR A 84 8.56 -5.18 2.15
C TYR A 84 7.06 -4.95 2.33
N SER A 85 6.33 -4.73 1.24
CA SER A 85 4.90 -4.44 1.29
C SER A 85 4.12 -5.60 1.88
N ASP A 86 4.43 -6.81 1.43
CA ASP A 86 3.82 -8.06 1.87
C ASP A 86 4.04 -8.33 3.37
N MET A 87 5.23 -8.04 3.88
CA MET A 87 5.60 -8.40 5.26
C MET A 87 5.31 -7.31 6.30
N TYR A 88 5.36 -6.03 5.92
CA TYR A 88 5.43 -4.93 6.88
C TYR A 88 4.34 -3.86 6.72
N LEU A 89 3.54 -3.89 5.66
CA LEU A 89 2.44 -2.94 5.53
C LEU A 89 1.15 -3.52 6.15
N PRO A 90 0.31 -2.67 6.73
CA PRO A 90 -1.02 -3.09 7.18
C PRO A 90 -1.87 -3.54 6.00
N LEU A 91 -2.78 -4.49 6.26
CA LEU A 91 -3.68 -5.04 5.25
C LEU A 91 -4.99 -4.26 5.17
N CYS A 92 -5.56 -4.22 3.98
CA CYS A 92 -6.89 -3.65 3.75
C CYS A 92 -7.95 -4.58 4.32
N ALA A 93 -8.85 -4.07 5.14
CA ALA A 93 -9.92 -4.87 5.75
C ALA A 93 -10.96 -5.41 4.76
N LYS A 94 -10.93 -4.98 3.48
CA LYS A 94 -11.83 -5.50 2.43
C LYS A 94 -11.19 -6.55 1.52
N CYS A 95 -9.94 -6.36 1.11
CA CYS A 95 -9.29 -7.20 0.09
C CYS A 95 -8.07 -7.97 0.60
N ASP A 96 -7.70 -7.79 1.87
CA ASP A 96 -6.57 -8.44 2.53
C ASP A 96 -5.20 -8.17 1.88
N LEU A 97 -5.12 -7.15 1.01
CA LEU A 97 -3.87 -6.74 0.38
C LEU A 97 -3.20 -5.58 1.14
N PRO A 98 -1.85 -5.50 1.12
CA PRO A 98 -1.09 -4.40 1.70
C PRO A 98 -1.56 -3.00 1.27
N VAL A 99 -1.75 -2.09 2.22
CA VAL A 99 -2.14 -0.70 1.99
C VAL A 99 -0.91 0.21 2.11
N LYS A 100 -0.56 0.90 1.02
CA LYS A 100 0.43 1.97 1.08
C LYS A 100 -0.17 3.17 1.78
N PHE A 101 0.64 3.87 2.58
CA PHE A 101 0.19 5.00 3.40
C PHE A 101 -0.57 6.08 2.58
N GLU A 102 -0.11 6.39 1.36
CA GLU A 102 -0.73 7.38 0.48
C GLU A 102 -2.09 6.94 -0.12
N GLU A 103 -2.37 5.64 -0.09
CA GLU A 103 -3.58 5.00 -0.65
C GLU A 103 -4.60 4.63 0.44
N GLY A 104 -4.25 4.81 1.72
CA GLY A 104 -5.04 4.36 2.86
C GLY A 104 -6.07 5.36 3.37
N VAL A 105 -7.23 4.86 3.78
CA VAL A 105 -8.27 5.59 4.50
C VAL A 105 -8.67 4.77 5.73
N LEU A 106 -8.78 5.44 6.89
CA LEU A 106 -9.24 4.83 8.13
C LEU A 106 -10.74 5.06 8.32
N ILE A 107 -11.48 3.97 8.49
CA ILE A 107 -12.93 4.00 8.76
C ILE A 107 -13.20 3.11 9.97
N TYR A 108 -13.78 3.69 11.02
CA TYR A 108 -14.05 3.01 12.29
C TYR A 108 -12.84 2.23 12.86
N GLY A 109 -11.63 2.76 12.65
CA GLY A 109 -10.38 2.13 13.08
C GLY A 109 -9.81 1.08 12.12
N CYS A 110 -10.52 0.72 11.06
CA CYS A 110 -10.07 -0.24 10.04
C CYS A 110 -9.48 0.47 8.82
N LEU A 111 -8.31 0.01 8.37
CA LEU A 111 -7.63 0.56 7.20
C LEU A 111 -8.14 -0.07 5.91
N HIS A 112 -8.41 0.78 4.91
CA HIS A 112 -8.88 0.38 3.60
C HIS A 112 -8.10 1.11 2.50
N HIS A 113 -7.98 0.52 1.31
CA HIS A 113 -7.61 1.31 0.13
C HIS A 113 -8.75 2.27 -0.22
N LYS A 114 -8.41 3.47 -0.73
CA LYS A 114 -9.38 4.43 -1.27
C LYS A 114 -10.41 3.79 -2.21
N PHE A 115 -9.94 2.97 -3.14
CA PHE A 115 -10.78 2.28 -4.12
C PHE A 115 -11.61 1.12 -3.54
N CYS A 116 -11.17 0.53 -2.43
CA CYS A 116 -11.93 -0.52 -1.75
C CYS A 116 -13.20 0.05 -1.07
N ILE A 117 -13.20 1.35 -0.77
CA ILE A 117 -14.28 2.02 -0.05
C ILE A 117 -14.96 3.13 -0.86
N GLN A 118 -15.19 2.86 -2.14
CA GLN A 118 -15.92 3.79 -3.01
C GLN A 118 -17.41 3.51 -2.99
N CYS A 119 -18.20 4.57 -3.19
CA CYS A 119 -19.63 4.42 -3.42
C CYS A 119 -19.87 3.62 -4.70
N GLU A 120 -20.75 2.62 -4.66
CA GLU A 120 -21.04 1.83 -5.85
C GLU A 120 -21.70 2.66 -6.97
N ILE A 121 -22.41 3.73 -6.61
CA ILE A 121 -23.18 4.57 -7.55
C ILE A 121 -22.31 5.66 -8.16
N CYS A 122 -21.77 6.60 -7.35
CA CYS A 122 -20.98 7.72 -7.87
C CYS A 122 -19.48 7.42 -8.04
N LYS A 123 -18.98 6.30 -7.49
CA LYS A 123 -17.56 5.91 -7.47
C LYS A 123 -16.63 6.85 -6.68
N ASP A 124 -17.16 7.84 -5.97
CA ASP A 124 -16.37 8.66 -5.06
C ASP A 124 -15.92 7.89 -3.81
N THR A 125 -14.78 8.31 -3.25
CA THR A 125 -14.20 7.70 -2.03
C THR A 125 -15.00 8.12 -0.81
N ILE A 126 -15.37 7.15 0.02
CA ILE A 126 -16.11 7.40 1.25
C ILE A 126 -15.13 7.70 2.40
N HIS A 127 -15.42 8.74 3.18
CA HIS A 127 -14.57 9.20 4.27
C HIS A 127 -15.15 8.98 5.66
N THR A 128 -16.47 9.16 5.84
CA THR A 128 -17.09 9.16 7.18
C THR A 128 -18.42 8.40 7.20
N SER A 129 -19.47 8.96 6.62
CA SER A 129 -20.82 8.41 6.69
C SER A 129 -21.18 7.66 5.41
N PHE A 130 -21.63 6.42 5.57
CA PHE A 130 -22.01 5.54 4.47
C PHE A 130 -22.95 4.44 4.94
N HIS A 131 -23.60 3.81 3.96
CA HIS A 131 -24.27 2.52 4.15
C HIS A 131 -23.40 1.41 3.57
N ASN A 132 -23.26 0.31 4.32
CA ASN A 132 -22.66 -0.92 3.81
C ASN A 132 -23.74 -1.99 3.69
N ILE A 133 -23.91 -2.52 2.49
CA ILE A 133 -24.91 -3.57 2.20
C ILE A 133 -24.19 -4.63 1.39
N ASN A 134 -24.11 -5.86 1.93
CA ASN A 134 -23.44 -6.99 1.27
C ASN A 134 -22.00 -6.66 0.82
N ASP A 135 -21.19 -6.05 1.68
CA ASP A 135 -19.81 -5.61 1.38
C ASP A 135 -19.68 -4.53 0.29
N MET A 136 -20.80 -3.95 -0.13
CA MET A 136 -20.87 -2.82 -1.04
C MET A 136 -21.10 -1.53 -0.25
N TYR A 137 -20.34 -0.50 -0.58
CA TYR A 137 -20.37 0.78 0.12
C TYR A 137 -21.17 1.80 -0.70
N PHE A 138 -21.98 2.61 -0.03
CA PHE A 138 -22.79 3.66 -0.64
C PHE A 138 -22.64 4.95 0.17
N CYS A 139 -22.37 6.09 -0.49
CA CYS A 139 -22.50 7.37 0.20
C CYS A 139 -23.99 7.62 0.53
N LEU A 140 -24.26 8.38 1.59
CA LEU A 140 -25.63 8.63 2.05
C LEU A 140 -26.50 9.21 0.95
N GLU A 141 -26.00 10.21 0.20
CA GLU A 141 -26.74 10.86 -0.89
C GLU A 141 -27.20 9.87 -1.96
N CYS A 142 -26.29 9.01 -2.44
CA CYS A 142 -26.64 8.01 -3.46
C CYS A 142 -27.56 6.91 -2.91
N TYR A 143 -27.46 6.61 -1.62
CA TYR A 143 -28.33 5.63 -0.97
C TYR A 143 -29.77 6.16 -0.84
N GLU A 144 -29.94 7.37 -0.30
CA GLU A 144 -31.24 8.03 -0.11
C GLU A 144 -31.95 8.27 -1.45
N ASN A 145 -31.21 8.75 -2.47
CA ASN A 145 -31.77 8.96 -3.80
C ASN A 145 -32.28 7.66 -4.44
N ARG A 146 -31.67 6.51 -4.12
CA ARG A 146 -32.12 5.19 -4.61
C ARG A 146 -33.39 4.71 -3.89
N GLU A 147 -33.58 5.04 -2.62
CA GLU A 147 -34.81 4.69 -1.89
C GLU A 147 -35.99 5.53 -2.34
N ASN A 148 -35.78 6.84 -2.52
CA ASN A 148 -36.81 7.77 -3.00
C ASN A 148 -37.30 7.43 -4.42
N SER A 149 -36.47 6.82 -5.27
CA SER A 149 -36.86 6.40 -6.63
C SER A 149 -37.71 5.12 -6.69
N LYS A 150 -38.02 4.48 -5.56
CA LYS A 150 -38.83 3.23 -5.53
C LYS A 150 -40.30 3.46 -5.19
N THR A 151 -40.72 4.68 -4.87
CA THR A 151 -42.08 4.99 -4.39
C THR A 151 -43.02 5.55 -5.44
N ASP A 152 -42.62 5.65 -6.71
CA ASP A 152 -43.41 6.33 -7.75
C ASP A 152 -44.05 5.41 -8.83
N ASP A 153 -43.96 4.07 -8.69
CA ASP A 153 -44.46 3.11 -9.70
C ASP A 153 -45.48 2.09 -9.14
N ASP A 154 -46.40 2.48 -8.26
CA ASP A 154 -47.59 1.64 -7.94
C ASP A 154 -48.82 2.47 -7.51
N ASP A 155 -49.30 3.33 -8.42
CA ASP A 155 -50.68 3.84 -8.38
C ASP A 155 -51.26 3.76 -9.80
N SER A 156 -51.58 2.54 -10.23
CA SER A 156 -52.53 2.34 -11.33
C SER A 156 -53.94 2.30 -10.73
N PRO A 157 -54.82 3.25 -11.05
CA PRO A 157 -56.23 3.11 -10.68
C PRO A 157 -56.84 1.95 -11.48
N ASP A 158 -57.24 0.91 -10.77
CA ASP A 158 -58.03 -0.22 -11.29
C ASP A 158 -59.33 0.33 -11.93
N PRO A 159 -59.55 0.19 -13.24
CA PRO A 159 -60.74 0.71 -13.89
C PRO A 159 -61.79 -0.39 -14.02
N GLU A 160 -62.28 -0.96 -12.93
CA GLU A 160 -63.54 -1.74 -12.97
C GLU A 160 -64.36 -1.59 -11.68
N ASN A 161 -65.38 -0.74 -11.72
CA ASN A 161 -66.68 -1.18 -11.22
C ASN A 161 -67.82 -0.49 -11.98
N PHE A 162 -68.75 -1.34 -12.40
CA PHE A 162 -69.98 -1.04 -13.14
C PHE A 162 -70.95 -0.13 -12.37
#